data_AF-A0A819KJ37-F1
#
_entry.id   AF-A0A819KJ37-F1
#
_cell.length_a   1.000
_cell.length_b   1.000
_cell.length_c   1.000
_cell.angle_alpha   90.00
_cell.angle_beta   90.00
_cell.angle_gamma   90.00
#
_symmetry.space_group_name_H-M   'P 1'
#
loop_
_entity.id
_entity.type
_entity.pdbx_description
1 polymer ?
#
loop_
_entity_poly.entity_id
_entity_poly.type
_entity_poly.pdbx_seq_one_letter_code
_entity_poly.pdbx_strand_id
1 'polypeptide(L)'
;MVPSLKRLYSLTVSSYTDSFYSQLQFLLDQALHLHRLTIRQDVSLPFQLSLFKLTNITIHKLHLDYYYHFFNKEKCVTLSHSLLGTQCQVLYIRVENLENIIILIKNMINLRALYVKFTDEKTSAYWFVSKNNDKFFDITTINKDEAIQ
;
A
#
# COMPACT_ATOMS: atom_id res chain seq x y z
N MET A 1 -19.09 -17.88 -17.91
CA MET A 1 -18.15 -18.72 -17.14
C MET A 1 -17.08 -17.80 -16.57
N VAL A 2 -16.94 -17.68 -15.24
CA VAL A 2 -15.88 -16.85 -14.64
C VAL A 2 -14.60 -17.69 -14.61
N PRO A 3 -13.48 -17.25 -15.22
CA PRO A 3 -12.24 -17.99 -15.19
C PRO A 3 -11.74 -18.17 -13.75
N SER A 4 -11.15 -19.33 -13.46
CA SER A 4 -10.62 -19.63 -12.12
C SER A 4 -9.53 -18.62 -11.73
N LEU A 5 -9.72 -17.92 -10.61
CA LEU A 5 -8.76 -16.95 -10.08
C LEU A 5 -7.71 -17.58 -9.15
N LYS A 6 -7.69 -18.92 -9.03
CA LYS A 6 -6.77 -19.66 -8.15
C LYS A 6 -5.29 -19.38 -8.45
N ARG A 7 -4.93 -18.97 -9.67
CA ARG A 7 -3.53 -18.67 -10.02
C ARG A 7 -3.26 -17.18 -10.13
N LEU A 8 -4.22 -16.33 -9.75
CA LEU A 8 -4.08 -14.88 -9.83
C LEU A 8 -3.07 -14.40 -8.79
N TYR A 9 -1.89 -13.99 -9.24
CA TYR A 9 -0.80 -13.52 -8.39
C TYR A 9 -0.89 -12.02 -8.07
N SER A 10 -1.44 -11.24 -9.01
CA SER A 10 -1.54 -9.79 -8.89
C SER A 10 -2.86 -9.27 -9.45
N LEU A 11 -3.43 -8.27 -8.77
CA LEU A 11 -4.64 -7.58 -9.15
C LEU A 11 -4.40 -6.07 -9.11
N THR A 12 -4.81 -5.38 -10.16
CA THR A 12 -4.87 -3.92 -10.18
C THR A 12 -6.33 -3.51 -10.30
N VAL A 13 -6.82 -2.76 -9.32
CA VAL A 13 -8.16 -2.17 -9.34
C VAL A 13 -8.00 -0.71 -9.72
N SER A 14 -8.62 -0.31 -10.83
CA SER A 14 -8.64 1.08 -11.27
C SER A 14 -9.94 1.74 -10.86
N SER A 15 -9.88 3.02 -10.50
CA SER A 15 -11.05 3.83 -10.12
C SER A 15 -11.85 3.25 -8.96
N TYR A 16 -11.16 2.83 -7.91
CA TYR A 16 -11.81 2.26 -6.73
C TYR A 16 -12.76 3.24 -6.03
N THR A 17 -13.97 2.77 -5.76
CA THR A 17 -15.01 3.44 -4.95
C THR A 17 -15.57 2.45 -3.93
N ASP A 18 -16.13 2.95 -2.84
CA ASP A 18 -16.76 2.14 -1.78
C ASP A 18 -17.91 1.27 -2.33
N SER A 19 -18.57 1.71 -3.41
CA SER A 19 -19.60 0.92 -4.10
C SER A 19 -19.07 -0.37 -4.74
N PHE A 20 -17.76 -0.49 -4.97
CA PHE A 20 -17.10 -1.69 -5.50
C PHE A 20 -16.52 -2.61 -4.42
N TYR A 21 -16.68 -2.25 -3.15
CA TYR A 21 -16.09 -3.02 -2.04
C TYR A 21 -16.53 -4.48 -2.05
N SER A 22 -17.84 -4.76 -2.19
CA SER A 22 -18.36 -6.13 -2.12
C SER A 22 -17.87 -6.99 -3.29
N GLN A 23 -17.78 -6.43 -4.49
CA GLN A 23 -17.26 -7.12 -5.67
C GLN A 23 -15.76 -7.36 -5.54
N LEU A 24 -15.01 -6.38 -5.02
CA LEU A 24 -13.59 -6.56 -4.77
C LEU A 24 -13.36 -7.64 -3.72
N GLN A 25 -14.05 -7.58 -2.59
CA GLN A 25 -13.94 -8.60 -1.54
C GLN A 25 -14.27 -9.99 -2.10
N PHE A 26 -15.35 -10.13 -2.87
CA PHE A 26 -15.69 -11.40 -3.52
C PHE A 26 -14.58 -11.90 -4.44
N LEU A 27 -13.97 -11.03 -5.25
CA LEU A 27 -12.85 -11.41 -6.12
C LEU A 27 -11.63 -11.85 -5.31
N LEU A 28 -11.34 -11.13 -4.22
CA LEU A 28 -10.25 -11.48 -3.32
C LEU A 28 -10.49 -12.83 -2.65
N ASP A 29 -11.71 -13.15 -2.22
CA ASP A 29 -12.03 -14.43 -1.59
C ASP A 29 -11.80 -15.62 -2.54
N GLN A 30 -11.89 -15.40 -3.86
CA GLN A 30 -11.62 -16.42 -4.88
C GLN A 30 -10.13 -16.50 -5.27
N ALA A 31 -9.35 -15.47 -4.99
CA ALA A 31 -7.95 -15.34 -5.39
C ALA A 31 -6.99 -15.71 -4.23
N LEU A 32 -6.96 -16.99 -3.88
CA LEU A 32 -6.20 -17.54 -2.73
C LEU A 32 -4.67 -17.38 -2.83
N HIS A 33 -4.14 -16.96 -3.97
CA HIS A 33 -2.70 -16.79 -4.20
C HIS A 33 -2.36 -15.34 -4.58
N LEU A 34 -3.23 -14.39 -4.21
CA LEU A 34 -3.06 -13.00 -4.56
C LEU A 34 -2.04 -12.32 -3.64
N HIS A 35 -0.80 -12.25 -4.10
CA HIS A 35 0.28 -11.65 -3.32
C HIS A 35 0.41 -10.14 -3.49
N ARG A 36 -0.08 -9.57 -4.60
CA ARG A 36 0.03 -8.13 -4.91
C ARG A 36 -1.32 -7.51 -5.24
N LEU A 37 -1.69 -6.48 -4.48
CA LEU A 37 -2.83 -5.62 -4.76
C LEU A 37 -2.35 -4.20 -5.10
N THR A 38 -2.82 -3.68 -6.22
CA THR A 38 -2.62 -2.28 -6.61
C THR A 38 -3.97 -1.59 -6.68
N ILE A 39 -4.11 -0.48 -5.97
CA ILE A 39 -5.30 0.35 -6.00
C ILE A 39 -4.94 1.68 -6.67
N ARG A 40 -5.60 1.94 -7.79
CA ARG A 40 -5.51 3.22 -8.48
C ARG A 40 -6.83 3.95 -8.26
N GLN A 41 -6.73 5.22 -7.89
CA GLN A 41 -7.91 6.05 -7.71
C GLN A 41 -7.83 7.26 -8.64
N ASP A 42 -8.97 7.60 -9.22
CA ASP A 42 -9.16 8.85 -9.92
C ASP A 42 -9.08 10.04 -8.94
N VAL A 43 -8.49 11.14 -9.40
CA VAL A 43 -8.33 12.41 -8.67
C VAL A 43 -9.65 12.94 -8.11
N SER A 44 -10.73 12.73 -8.85
CA SER A 44 -12.06 13.24 -8.54
C SER A 44 -12.77 12.51 -7.39
N LEU A 45 -12.27 11.35 -6.96
CA LEU A 45 -12.94 10.51 -5.98
C LEU A 45 -12.42 10.77 -4.55
N PRO A 46 -13.29 10.80 -3.53
CA PRO A 46 -12.86 10.97 -2.14
C PRO A 46 -12.10 9.73 -1.64
N PHE A 47 -11.37 9.88 -0.54
CA PHE A 47 -10.70 8.74 0.10
C PHE A 47 -11.72 7.67 0.54
N GLN A 48 -11.45 6.40 0.23
CA GLN A 48 -12.36 5.26 0.40
C GLN A 48 -11.87 4.37 1.55
N LEU A 49 -12.47 4.54 2.73
CA LEU A 49 -12.08 3.81 3.94
C LEU A 49 -12.40 2.31 3.87
N SER A 50 -13.33 1.91 3.00
CA SER A 50 -13.71 0.49 2.84
C SER A 50 -12.53 -0.39 2.41
N LEU A 51 -11.51 0.19 1.77
CA LEU A 51 -10.30 -0.54 1.39
C LEU A 51 -9.65 -1.24 2.59
N PHE A 52 -9.68 -0.59 3.76
CA PHE A 52 -9.09 -1.12 4.99
C PHE A 52 -9.94 -2.21 5.65
N LYS A 53 -11.15 -2.47 5.14
CA LYS A 53 -12.02 -3.55 5.59
C LYS A 53 -11.82 -4.83 4.78
N LEU A 54 -10.91 -4.85 3.81
CA LEU A 54 -10.65 -6.06 3.02
C LEU A 54 -9.97 -7.13 3.89
N THR A 55 -10.46 -8.36 3.80
CA THR A 55 -10.09 -9.46 4.72
C THR A 55 -9.18 -10.53 4.11
N ASN A 56 -8.74 -10.39 2.85
CA ASN A 56 -7.89 -11.41 2.24
C ASN A 56 -6.48 -11.42 2.86
N ILE A 57 -6.09 -12.58 3.39
CA ILE A 57 -4.87 -12.77 4.19
C ILE A 57 -3.56 -12.91 3.38
N THR A 58 -3.65 -13.03 2.06
CA THR A 58 -2.51 -13.44 1.20
C THR A 58 -1.78 -12.27 0.54
N ILE A 59 -2.30 -11.06 0.72
CA ILE A 59 -1.75 -9.84 0.13
C ILE A 59 -0.57 -9.35 0.96
N HIS A 60 0.65 -9.56 0.47
CA HIS A 60 1.87 -9.09 1.13
C HIS A 60 2.44 -7.81 0.51
N LYS A 61 2.03 -7.47 -0.72
CA LYS A 61 2.48 -6.26 -1.42
C LYS A 61 1.29 -5.37 -1.74
N LEU A 62 1.29 -4.16 -1.18
CA LEU A 62 0.22 -3.19 -1.36
C LEU A 62 0.75 -1.93 -2.05
N HIS A 63 0.17 -1.60 -3.20
CA HIS A 63 0.49 -0.40 -3.96
C HIS A 63 -0.65 0.62 -3.88
N LEU A 64 -0.43 1.67 -3.08
CA LEU A 64 -1.32 2.82 -2.88
C LEU A 64 -0.68 4.12 -3.39
N ASP A 65 0.48 4.07 -4.05
CA ASP A 65 1.14 5.26 -4.57
C ASP A 65 0.47 5.84 -5.83
N TYR A 66 -0.48 5.09 -6.41
CA TYR A 66 -1.41 5.55 -7.45
C TYR A 66 -2.76 5.99 -6.87
N TYR A 67 -2.87 6.03 -5.54
CA TYR A 67 -3.95 6.69 -4.85
C TYR A 67 -3.65 8.19 -4.85
N TYR A 68 -4.58 9.02 -5.32
CA TYR A 68 -4.31 10.44 -5.50
C TYR A 68 -4.13 11.20 -4.18
N HIS A 69 -4.64 10.65 -3.08
CA HIS A 69 -4.59 11.28 -1.76
C HIS A 69 -3.31 10.95 -1.01
N PHE A 70 -2.77 11.96 -0.35
CA PHE A 70 -1.75 11.77 0.68
C PHE A 70 -2.39 11.24 1.96
N PHE A 71 -1.70 10.29 2.58
CA PHE A 71 -2.12 9.71 3.85
C PHE A 71 -1.67 10.62 4.99
N ASN A 72 -2.66 11.12 5.70
CA ASN A 72 -2.51 11.84 6.95
C ASN A 72 -2.33 10.85 8.11
N LYS A 73 -2.15 11.39 9.32
CA LYS A 73 -1.98 10.62 10.56
C LYS A 73 -3.09 9.59 10.77
N GLU A 74 -4.35 10.02 10.66
CA GLU A 74 -5.51 9.14 10.87
C GLU A 74 -5.51 7.97 9.89
N LYS A 75 -5.36 8.26 8.58
CA LYS A 75 -5.33 7.23 7.53
C LYS A 75 -4.17 6.25 7.71
N CYS A 76 -2.98 6.72 8.11
CA CYS A 76 -1.84 5.85 8.40
C CYS A 76 -2.12 4.93 9.59
N VAL A 77 -2.71 5.47 10.67
CA VAL A 77 -3.12 4.67 11.83
C VAL A 77 -4.14 3.61 11.42
N THR A 78 -5.21 4.00 10.69
CA THR A 78 -6.25 3.06 10.23
C THR A 78 -5.67 1.98 9.32
N LEU A 79 -4.81 2.34 8.36
CA LEU A 79 -4.13 1.37 7.51
C LEU A 79 -3.30 0.41 8.36
N SER A 80 -2.47 0.91 9.28
CA SER A 80 -1.56 0.08 10.07
C SER A 80 -2.26 -0.95 10.97
N HIS A 81 -3.50 -0.67 11.39
CA HIS A 81 -4.32 -1.59 12.19
C HIS A 81 -5.27 -2.46 11.34
N SER A 82 -5.41 -2.16 10.06
CA SER A 82 -6.21 -3.00 9.15
C SER A 82 -5.53 -4.33 8.88
N LEU A 83 -6.31 -5.34 8.48
CA LEU A 83 -5.74 -6.65 8.12
C LEU A 83 -4.73 -6.53 6.97
N LEU A 84 -5.05 -5.70 5.96
CA LEU A 84 -4.11 -5.38 4.89
C LEU A 84 -2.81 -4.80 5.42
N GLY A 85 -2.87 -3.89 6.40
CA GLY A 85 -1.68 -3.27 6.96
C GLY A 85 -0.85 -4.22 7.80
N THR A 86 -1.49 -4.99 8.68
CA THR A 86 -0.78 -5.89 9.61
C THR A 86 -0.04 -7.01 8.92
N GLN A 87 -0.50 -7.48 7.75
CA GLN A 87 0.16 -8.54 6.98
C GLN A 87 1.06 -8.03 5.84
N CYS A 88 0.98 -6.73 5.53
CA CYS A 88 1.74 -6.13 4.44
C CYS A 88 3.23 -6.17 4.75
N GLN A 89 4.00 -6.71 3.80
CA GLN A 89 5.46 -6.75 3.86
C GLN A 89 6.09 -5.65 3.01
N VAL A 90 5.42 -5.23 1.94
CA VAL A 90 5.90 -4.18 1.04
C VAL A 90 4.79 -3.18 0.76
N LEU A 91 4.98 -1.94 1.20
CA LEU A 91 4.00 -0.87 1.04
C LEU A 91 4.56 0.22 0.12
N TYR A 92 3.78 0.60 -0.90
CA TYR A 92 4.01 1.82 -1.69
C TYR A 92 2.90 2.80 -1.35
N ILE A 93 3.23 4.01 -0.90
CA ILE A 93 2.24 4.94 -0.36
C ILE A 93 2.68 6.40 -0.54
N ARG A 94 1.69 7.30 -0.58
CA ARG A 94 1.92 8.75 -0.47
C ARG A 94 1.53 9.21 0.92
N VAL A 95 2.38 9.97 1.60
CA VAL A 95 2.10 10.48 2.95
C VAL A 95 2.36 11.98 3.02
N GLU A 96 1.64 12.67 3.90
CA GLU A 96 1.78 14.13 4.05
C GLU A 96 3.11 14.55 4.66
N ASN A 97 3.65 13.78 5.60
CA ASN A 97 4.86 14.17 6.34
C ASN A 97 5.61 12.95 6.93
N LEU A 98 6.80 13.21 7.48
CA LEU A 98 7.68 12.19 8.03
C LEU A 98 7.08 11.50 9.27
N GLU A 99 6.31 12.20 10.09
CA GLU A 99 5.65 11.62 11.25
C GLU A 99 4.71 10.47 10.86
N ASN A 100 4.01 10.62 9.74
CA ASN A 100 3.13 9.58 9.19
C ASN A 100 3.91 8.33 8.74
N ILE A 101 5.16 8.46 8.30
CA ILE A 101 6.04 7.32 7.99
C ILE A 101 6.40 6.57 9.27
N ILE A 102 6.77 7.30 10.32
CA ILE A 102 7.13 6.73 11.62
C ILE A 102 5.97 5.90 12.18
N ILE A 103 4.73 6.37 12.02
CA ILE A 103 3.53 5.63 12.42
C ILE A 103 3.43 4.28 11.69
N LEU A 104 3.57 4.28 10.36
CA LEU A 104 3.51 3.04 9.55
C LEU A 104 4.60 2.06 9.97
N ILE A 105 5.84 2.54 10.10
CA ILE A 105 6.99 1.73 10.52
C ILE A 105 6.78 1.11 11.90
N LYS A 106 6.28 1.89 12.87
CA LYS A 106 6.10 1.40 14.24
C LYS A 106 4.98 0.38 14.37
N ASN A 107 3.89 0.55 13.61
CA ASN A 107 2.67 -0.23 13.78
C ASN A 107 2.55 -1.42 12.82
N MET A 108 3.16 -1.36 11.64
CA MET A 108 3.11 -2.46 10.66
C MET A 108 4.26 -3.44 10.91
N ILE A 109 4.09 -4.31 11.90
CA ILE A 109 5.15 -5.21 12.39
C ILE A 109 5.74 -6.16 11.34
N ASN A 110 5.01 -6.46 10.27
CA ASN A 110 5.47 -7.34 9.19
C ASN A 110 6.10 -6.57 8.01
N LEU A 111 6.16 -5.24 8.09
CA LEU A 111 6.68 -4.39 7.03
C LEU A 111 8.19 -4.55 6.88
N ARG A 112 8.62 -4.97 5.69
CA ARG A 112 10.02 -5.17 5.31
C ARG A 112 10.54 -4.07 4.40
N ALA A 113 9.67 -3.51 3.56
CA ALA A 113 10.03 -2.42 2.68
C ALA A 113 8.88 -1.41 2.60
N LEU A 114 9.23 -0.12 2.63
CA LEU A 114 8.31 1.00 2.56
C LEU A 114 8.83 2.00 1.53
N TYR A 115 7.99 2.28 0.54
CA TYR A 115 8.26 3.21 -0.55
C TYR A 115 7.32 4.39 -0.42
N VAL A 116 7.89 5.57 -0.20
CA VAL A 116 7.12 6.77 0.16
C VAL A 116 7.34 7.90 -0.83
N LYS A 117 6.25 8.61 -1.15
CA LYS A 117 6.26 9.90 -1.85
C LYS A 117 5.67 10.98 -0.93
N PHE A 118 6.31 12.14 -0.88
CA PHE A 118 5.89 13.31 -0.09
C PHE A 118 5.11 14.33 -0.92
N THR A 119 4.34 15.19 -0.25
CA THR A 119 3.69 16.37 -0.83
C THR A 119 4.68 17.43 -1.27
N ASP A 120 5.75 17.64 -0.50
CA ASP A 120 6.59 18.84 -0.59
C ASP A 120 7.84 18.70 -1.46
N GLU A 121 8.18 17.49 -1.89
CA GLU A 121 9.38 17.28 -2.69
C GLU A 121 9.03 16.93 -4.13
N LYS A 122 9.45 17.81 -5.04
CA LYS A 122 9.20 17.71 -6.49
C LYS A 122 9.64 16.39 -7.12
N THR A 123 10.41 15.52 -6.48
CA THR A 123 10.91 14.32 -7.15
C THR A 123 11.39 13.15 -6.28
N SER A 124 11.54 13.29 -4.97
CA SER A 124 12.23 12.29 -4.16
C SER A 124 11.29 11.16 -3.73
N ALA A 125 11.50 9.96 -4.28
CA ALA A 125 10.93 8.74 -3.73
C ALA A 125 11.90 8.19 -2.69
N TYR A 126 11.44 8.00 -1.46
CA TYR A 126 12.26 7.48 -0.38
C TYR A 126 12.04 5.98 -0.20
N TRP A 127 13.16 5.29 0.04
CA TRP A 127 13.20 3.84 0.23
C TRP A 127 13.61 3.58 1.66
N PHE A 128 12.72 2.94 2.41
CA PHE A 128 13.00 2.46 3.75
C PHE A 128 12.96 0.95 3.71
N VAL A 129 14.13 0.32 3.87
CA VAL A 129 14.24 -1.14 3.95
C VAL A 129 14.54 -1.52 5.39
N SER A 130 13.69 -2.37 5.96
CA SER A 130 13.93 -2.99 7.26
C SER A 130 14.91 -4.15 7.07
N LYS A 131 16.07 -4.10 7.72
CA LYS A 131 16.93 -5.28 7.88
C LYS A 131 16.43 -6.01 9.13
N ASN A 132 16.01 -7.27 8.96
CA ASN A 132 15.46 -8.04 10.06
C ASN A 132 16.42 -8.13 11.27
N ASN A 133 15.80 -8.14 12.45
CA ASN A 133 16.28 -8.42 13.81
C ASN A 133 16.81 -7.26 14.66
N ASP A 134 17.20 -6.13 14.09
CA ASP A 134 17.41 -4.89 14.84
C ASP A 134 16.74 -3.76 14.06
N LYS A 135 15.75 -3.09 14.67
CA LYS A 135 14.79 -2.15 14.05
C LYS A 135 15.43 -0.88 13.47
N PHE A 136 16.34 -1.02 12.53
CA PHE A 136 16.94 0.08 11.78
C PHE A 136 16.44 0.03 10.35
N PHE A 137 15.76 1.10 9.94
CA PHE A 137 15.46 1.36 8.55
C PHE A 137 16.60 2.19 7.99
N ASP A 138 17.35 1.62 7.05
CA ASP A 138 18.29 2.41 6.27
C ASP A 138 17.46 3.31 5.34
N ILE A 139 17.62 4.63 5.50
CA ILE A 139 17.03 5.61 4.60
C ILE A 139 17.97 5.69 3.41
N THR A 140 17.53 5.16 2.27
CA THR A 140 18.25 5.36 1.01
C THR A 140 17.43 6.33 0.16
N THR A 141 17.98 7.52 -0.05
CA THR A 141 17.43 8.50 -0.99
C THR A 141 17.96 8.13 -2.38
N ILE A 142 17.07 7.75 -3.29
CA ILE A 142 17.44 7.54 -4.70
C ILE A 142 17.01 8.78 -5.46
N ASN A 143 17.98 9.58 -5.90
CA ASN A 143 17.71 10.61 -6.88
C ASN A 143 17.35 9.94 -8.21
N LYS A 144 16.23 10.35 -8.82
CA LYS A 144 15.76 9.78 -10.10
C LYS A 144 16.80 9.92 -11.22
N ASP A 145 17.77 10.81 -11.08
CA ASP A 145 18.84 11.05 -12.04
C ASP A 145 19.89 9.92 -12.07
N GLU A 146 19.94 9.04 -11.06
CA GLU A 146 20.87 7.90 -11.00
C GLU A 146 20.27 6.58 -11.51
N ALA A 147 18.97 6.53 -11.83
CA ALA A 147 18.29 5.31 -12.30
C ALA A 147 18.20 5.18 -13.84
N ILE A 148 18.83 6.10 -14.57
CA ILE A 148 18.95 6.09 -16.04
C ILE A 148 20.45 6.18 -16.41
N GLN A 149 21.21 5.16 -16.04
CA GLN A 149 22.51 4.82 -16.66
C GLN A 149 22.62 3.30 -16.79
#